data_AF-A0A355BGK6-F1
#
_entry.id   AF-A0A355BGK6-F1
#
_cell.length_a   1.000
_cell.length_b   1.000
_cell.length_c   1.000
_cell.angle_alpha   90.00
_cell.angle_beta   90.00
_cell.angle_gamma   90.00
#
_symmetry.space_group_name_H-M   'P 1'
#
loop_
_entity.id
_entity.type
_entity.pdbx_description
1 polymer ?
#
loop_
_entity_poly.entity_id
_entity_poly.type
_entity_poly.pdbx_seq_one_letter_code
_entity_poly.pdbx_strand_id
1 'polypeptide(L)'
;MLQLDQTRPVIAHSGVFGFLRGGSATNHYHGWNTADYRSLIVSSRLFPRIIRLVNEYGAQALPDDADFLSQVSEMGGIWPHLHWKKIQSTFLAITDVLHEHVSPEDYPDITSYAHATQRYQAELLQFYHEFLRRHKYKPCGGAVLFYFADAMPLISWSIVDAKRQPKLAYQVTRRAMQPVQVMIDWPKRCFTAGEKWRTPIYVVNDLSRPLPTMGLTWQLSSNERVLLRDRGVAEAEADAVSRVGTMVLPIPEDLEAGMCELKLELMLSLANNQTIKNEYVIRVQS
;
A
#
# COMPACT_ATOMS: atom_id res chain seq x y z
N MET A 1 -26.84 8.45 26.15
CA MET A 1 -25.97 7.37 25.61
C MET A 1 -25.08 6.75 26.67
N LEU A 2 -24.30 7.52 27.47
CA LEU A 2 -23.43 6.98 28.53
C LEU A 2 -24.14 6.19 29.66
N GLN A 3 -25.46 6.34 29.82
CA GLN A 3 -26.23 5.61 30.84
C GLN A 3 -26.64 4.18 30.42
N LEU A 4 -26.64 3.86 29.12
CA LEU A 4 -27.15 2.57 28.62
C LEU A 4 -26.06 1.52 28.45
N ASP A 5 -24.81 1.94 28.22
CA ASP A 5 -23.66 1.05 28.11
C ASP A 5 -22.38 1.74 28.61
N GLN A 6 -22.01 1.44 29.85
CA GLN A 6 -20.81 1.98 30.49
C GLN A 6 -19.56 1.15 30.19
N THR A 7 -19.69 0.01 29.51
CA THR A 7 -18.56 -0.90 29.23
C THR A 7 -17.80 -0.51 27.96
N ARG A 8 -18.38 0.37 27.13
CA ARG A 8 -17.80 0.78 25.85
C ARG A 8 -17.41 2.27 25.85
N PRO A 9 -16.22 2.62 25.35
CA PRO A 9 -15.82 4.02 25.24
C PRO A 9 -16.66 4.76 24.20
N VAL A 10 -16.98 6.03 24.48
CA VAL A 10 -17.63 6.93 23.52
C VAL A 10 -16.62 7.95 23.04
N ILE A 11 -16.38 8.00 21.73
CA ILE A 11 -15.50 8.98 21.08
C ILE A 11 -16.41 9.90 20.26
N ALA A 12 -16.45 11.19 20.61
CA ALA A 12 -17.37 12.14 19.99
C ALA A 12 -17.11 12.35 18.49
N HIS A 13 -15.83 12.37 18.08
CA HIS A 13 -15.42 12.65 16.70
C HIS A 13 -14.15 11.87 16.30
N SER A 14 -14.08 11.46 15.03
CA SER A 14 -12.88 10.93 14.36
C SER A 14 -12.25 12.01 13.48
N GLY A 15 -10.96 11.90 13.16
CA GLY A 15 -10.26 12.80 12.25
C GLY A 15 -9.63 14.04 12.90
N VAL A 16 -9.53 14.10 14.24
CA VAL A 16 -8.98 15.27 14.94
C VAL A 16 -7.47 15.09 15.14
N PHE A 17 -6.68 15.85 14.39
CA PHE A 17 -5.21 15.85 14.50
C PHE A 17 -4.74 16.41 15.86
N GLY A 18 -4.05 15.59 16.63
CA GLY A 18 -3.34 16.00 17.84
C GLY A 18 -1.84 15.96 17.63
N PHE A 19 -1.22 17.07 17.19
CA PHE A 19 0.21 17.10 16.88
C PHE A 19 1.08 16.90 18.15
N LEU A 20 0.92 17.78 19.15
CA LEU A 20 1.72 17.74 20.39
C LEU A 20 0.93 17.18 21.59
N ARG A 21 -0.36 17.53 21.71
CA ARG A 21 -1.30 17.07 22.76
C ARG A 21 -2.69 16.85 22.16
N GLY A 22 -3.51 16.02 22.81
CA GLY A 22 -4.89 15.73 22.38
C GLY A 22 -4.98 14.90 21.11
N GLY A 23 -6.10 15.04 20.39
CA GLY A 23 -6.41 14.36 19.12
C GLY A 23 -7.17 13.04 19.27
N SER A 24 -7.88 12.66 18.21
CA SER A 24 -8.54 11.35 18.08
C SER A 24 -7.82 10.52 17.01
N ALA A 25 -8.53 9.67 16.28
CA ALA A 25 -7.98 9.06 15.08
C ALA A 25 -7.73 10.12 14.01
N THR A 26 -6.83 9.84 13.07
CA THR A 26 -6.43 10.76 12.00
C THR A 26 -6.77 10.19 10.63
N ASN A 27 -6.96 11.09 9.67
CA ASN A 27 -7.23 10.75 8.27
C ASN A 27 -6.04 11.23 7.43
N HIS A 28 -5.40 10.33 6.68
CA HIS A 28 -4.20 10.63 5.90
C HIS A 28 -4.43 10.39 4.42
N TYR A 29 -4.23 11.44 3.63
CA TYR A 29 -4.33 11.37 2.17
C TYR A 29 -3.00 11.76 1.49
N HIS A 30 -1.88 11.48 2.17
CA HIS A 30 -0.56 11.48 1.53
C HIS A 30 -0.56 10.39 0.44
N GLY A 31 -0.13 10.73 -0.77
CA GLY A 31 -0.30 9.92 -1.98
C GLY A 31 -1.64 10.11 -2.68
N TRP A 32 -2.47 11.05 -2.23
CA TRP A 32 -3.70 11.41 -2.91
C TRP A 32 -3.79 12.92 -3.11
N ASN A 33 -4.38 13.68 -2.18
CA ASN A 33 -4.66 15.10 -2.36
C ASN A 33 -3.85 16.06 -1.47
N THR A 34 -2.88 15.57 -0.69
CA THR A 34 -2.09 16.46 0.21
C THR A 34 -0.61 16.58 -0.16
N ALA A 35 0.08 15.45 -0.32
CA ALA A 35 1.52 15.40 -0.58
C ALA A 35 1.91 14.00 -1.09
N ASP A 36 3.19 13.78 -1.37
CA ASP A 36 3.70 12.43 -1.64
C ASP A 36 3.47 11.48 -0.45
N TYR A 37 3.11 10.21 -0.70
CA TYR A 37 2.87 9.24 0.37
C TYR A 37 4.11 9.04 1.26
N ARG A 38 5.32 9.19 0.71
CA ARG A 38 6.57 9.09 1.51
C ARG A 38 6.75 10.25 2.48
N SER A 39 6.08 11.39 2.28
CA SER A 39 6.17 12.51 3.21
C SER A 39 5.57 12.14 4.58
N LEU A 40 4.69 11.14 4.66
CA LEU A 40 4.17 10.62 5.92
C LEU A 40 5.30 10.07 6.82
N ILE A 41 6.36 9.49 6.23
CA ILE A 41 7.54 9.00 6.98
C ILE A 41 8.22 10.15 7.71
N VAL A 42 8.34 11.30 7.04
CA VAL A 42 8.97 12.49 7.62
C VAL A 42 8.05 13.11 8.67
N SER A 43 6.77 13.30 8.33
CA SER A 43 5.77 13.88 9.22
C SER A 43 5.61 13.07 10.51
N SER A 44 5.60 11.74 10.45
CA SER A 44 5.45 10.88 11.63
C SER A 44 6.67 10.92 12.56
N ARG A 45 7.88 11.16 12.03
CA ARG A 45 9.07 11.33 12.86
C ARG A 45 9.01 12.61 13.69
N LEU A 46 8.50 13.68 13.08
CA LEU A 46 8.33 14.98 13.74
C LEU A 46 7.13 14.98 14.69
N PHE A 47 6.04 14.33 14.28
CA PHE A 47 4.77 14.28 15.02
C PHE A 47 4.25 12.84 15.13
N PRO A 48 4.83 11.98 15.99
CA PRO A 48 4.46 10.56 16.06
C PRO A 48 2.97 10.32 16.32
N ARG A 49 2.31 11.23 17.06
CA ARG A 49 0.89 11.14 17.38
C ARG A 49 -0.03 11.10 16.15
N ILE A 50 0.41 11.65 15.02
CA ILE A 50 -0.42 11.65 13.80
C ILE A 50 -0.64 10.25 13.25
N ILE A 51 0.14 9.23 13.66
CA ILE A 51 -0.06 7.84 13.22
C ILE A 51 -0.49 6.91 14.35
N ARG A 52 -0.92 7.45 15.51
CA ARG A 52 -1.33 6.64 16.67
C ARG A 52 -2.56 5.79 16.39
N LEU A 53 -3.52 6.33 15.65
CA LEU A 53 -4.67 5.62 15.13
C LEU A 53 -5.06 6.30 13.83
N VAL A 54 -4.95 5.58 12.73
CA VAL A 54 -5.28 6.10 11.39
C VAL A 54 -6.60 5.48 10.96
N ASN A 55 -7.62 6.29 10.71
CA ASN A 55 -8.96 5.80 10.38
C ASN A 55 -9.32 5.92 8.90
N GLU A 56 -8.58 6.71 8.13
CA GLU A 56 -8.78 6.82 6.69
C GLU A 56 -7.44 7.02 5.99
N TYR A 57 -7.27 6.30 4.88
CA TYR A 57 -6.18 6.46 3.92
C TYR A 57 -6.53 5.70 2.64
N GLY A 58 -6.01 6.20 1.51
CA GLY A 58 -6.15 5.56 0.20
C GLY A 58 -6.19 6.57 -0.94
N ALA A 59 -6.39 6.04 -2.15
CA ALA A 59 -6.60 6.78 -3.38
C ALA A 59 -7.80 6.20 -4.13
N GLN A 60 -8.42 6.99 -5.01
CA GLN A 60 -9.44 6.46 -5.90
C GLN A 60 -8.81 5.62 -7.02
N ALA A 61 -9.57 4.65 -7.53
CA ALA A 61 -9.24 3.90 -8.74
C ALA A 61 -10.52 3.48 -9.48
N LEU A 62 -10.42 3.37 -10.81
CA LEU A 62 -11.50 2.86 -11.64
C LEU A 62 -11.73 1.36 -11.34
N PRO A 63 -12.99 0.89 -11.30
CA PRO A 63 -13.32 -0.52 -11.43
C PRO A 63 -12.83 -1.10 -12.77
N ASP A 64 -12.33 -2.33 -12.75
CA ASP A 64 -11.99 -3.09 -13.96
C ASP A 64 -13.19 -3.99 -14.36
N ASP A 65 -14.32 -3.34 -14.59
CA ASP A 65 -15.58 -3.96 -14.99
C ASP A 65 -15.96 -3.47 -16.38
N ALA A 66 -16.15 -4.40 -17.33
CA ALA A 66 -16.37 -4.07 -18.74
C ALA A 66 -17.61 -3.18 -18.96
N ASP A 67 -18.71 -3.43 -18.25
CA ASP A 67 -19.92 -2.62 -18.38
C ASP A 67 -19.69 -1.21 -17.85
N PHE A 68 -19.01 -1.08 -16.70
CA PHE A 68 -18.64 0.21 -16.15
C PHE A 68 -17.75 1.01 -17.11
N LEU A 69 -16.68 0.40 -17.61
CA LEU A 69 -15.75 1.06 -18.54
C LEU A 69 -16.43 1.45 -19.86
N SER A 70 -17.38 0.64 -20.33
CA SER A 70 -18.20 0.97 -21.50
C SER A 70 -19.08 2.19 -21.23
N GLN A 71 -19.76 2.26 -20.08
CA GLN A 71 -20.56 3.43 -19.68
C GLN A 71 -19.70 4.70 -19.57
N VAL A 72 -18.50 4.59 -18.99
CA VAL A 72 -17.56 5.71 -18.89
C VAL A 72 -17.13 6.19 -20.28
N SER A 73 -16.85 5.27 -21.20
CA SER A 73 -16.47 5.59 -22.58
C SER A 73 -17.60 6.23 -23.38
N GLU A 74 -18.80 5.63 -23.37
CA GLU A 74 -19.99 6.15 -24.05
C GLU A 74 -20.37 7.54 -23.54
N MET A 75 -20.25 7.77 -22.24
CA MET A 75 -20.56 9.05 -21.62
C MET A 75 -19.47 10.11 -21.86
N GLY A 76 -18.21 9.66 -21.85
CA GLY A 76 -17.01 10.50 -21.92
C GLY A 76 -16.64 10.92 -23.33
N GLY A 77 -16.98 10.15 -24.36
CA GLY A 77 -16.60 10.45 -25.74
C GLY A 77 -15.28 9.77 -26.14
N ILE A 78 -14.37 10.52 -26.74
CA ILE A 78 -13.16 9.96 -27.37
C ILE A 78 -11.99 9.91 -26.38
N TRP A 79 -11.39 8.74 -26.23
CA TRP A 79 -10.17 8.53 -25.43
C TRP A 79 -8.95 9.28 -26.01
N PRO A 80 -8.03 9.83 -25.21
CA PRO A 80 -8.05 9.98 -23.74
C PRO A 80 -8.78 11.25 -23.25
N HIS A 81 -9.21 12.12 -24.17
CA HIS A 81 -9.84 13.40 -23.87
C HIS A 81 -11.35 13.28 -23.59
N LEU A 82 -11.71 12.41 -22.64
CA LEU A 82 -13.10 12.24 -22.23
C LEU A 82 -13.66 13.54 -21.61
N HIS A 83 -14.99 13.66 -21.56
CA HIS A 83 -15.71 14.69 -20.81
C HIS A 83 -15.56 14.48 -19.29
N TRP A 84 -14.34 14.65 -18.76
CA TRP A 84 -13.96 14.33 -17.37
C TRP A 84 -14.82 15.03 -16.31
N LYS A 85 -15.31 16.26 -16.57
CA LYS A 85 -16.26 16.94 -15.67
C LYS A 85 -17.59 16.17 -15.51
N LYS A 86 -18.08 15.57 -16.59
CA LYS A 86 -19.30 14.74 -16.56
C LYS A 86 -19.03 13.45 -15.77
N ILE A 87 -17.91 12.79 -16.05
CA ILE A 87 -17.42 11.60 -15.35
C ILE A 87 -17.33 11.85 -13.85
N GLN A 88 -16.72 12.97 -13.44
CA GLN A 88 -16.63 13.41 -12.05
C GLN A 88 -18.00 13.58 -11.38
N SER A 89 -18.93 14.26 -12.03
CA SER A 89 -20.27 14.48 -11.48
C SER A 89 -21.11 13.19 -11.36
N THR A 90 -20.89 12.22 -12.25
CA THR A 90 -21.67 10.99 -12.32
C THR A 90 -21.09 9.89 -11.42
N PHE A 91 -19.76 9.73 -11.39
CA PHE A 91 -19.09 8.62 -10.73
C PHE A 91 -18.25 9.03 -9.50
N LEU A 92 -18.42 10.29 -9.04
CA LEU A 92 -17.72 10.87 -7.87
C LEU A 92 -16.19 10.84 -7.96
N ALA A 93 -15.67 10.78 -9.18
CA ALA A 93 -14.24 10.80 -9.45
C ALA A 93 -13.65 12.18 -9.15
N ILE A 94 -12.55 12.24 -8.41
CA ILE A 94 -11.74 13.46 -8.28
C ILE A 94 -10.68 13.42 -9.38
N THR A 95 -11.12 13.75 -10.60
CA THR A 95 -10.34 13.50 -11.83
C THR A 95 -9.01 14.25 -11.85
N ASP A 96 -8.98 15.50 -11.40
CA ASP A 96 -7.73 16.29 -11.35
C ASP A 96 -6.65 15.59 -10.51
N VAL A 97 -7.00 15.13 -9.29
CA VAL A 97 -6.07 14.42 -8.40
C VAL A 97 -5.71 13.05 -8.97
N LEU A 98 -6.66 12.33 -9.57
CA LEU A 98 -6.38 11.04 -10.20
C LEU A 98 -5.34 11.18 -11.32
N HIS A 99 -5.48 12.21 -12.15
CA HIS A 99 -4.63 12.47 -13.31
C HIS A 99 -3.21 12.92 -12.94
N GLU A 100 -3.05 13.57 -11.79
CA GLU A 100 -1.72 13.89 -11.25
C GLU A 100 -0.88 12.64 -10.94
N HIS A 101 -1.54 11.54 -10.56
CA HIS A 101 -0.86 10.28 -10.21
C HIS A 101 -0.79 9.30 -11.37
N VAL A 102 -1.81 9.28 -12.22
CA VAL A 102 -1.90 8.42 -13.39
C VAL A 102 -2.49 9.24 -14.54
N SER A 103 -1.67 9.66 -15.49
CA SER A 103 -2.13 10.45 -16.64
C SER A 103 -2.86 9.56 -17.64
N PRO A 104 -4.09 9.89 -18.08
CA PRO A 104 -4.78 9.15 -19.14
C PRO A 104 -4.01 9.11 -20.47
N GLU A 105 -3.23 10.15 -20.78
CA GLU A 105 -2.43 10.25 -22.01
C GLU A 105 -1.34 9.18 -22.13
N ASP A 106 -0.93 8.58 -21.01
CA ASP A 106 0.12 7.55 -20.99
C ASP A 106 -0.42 6.17 -21.39
N TYR A 107 -1.73 6.03 -21.62
CA TYR A 107 -2.40 4.75 -21.83
C TYR A 107 -3.20 4.73 -23.14
N PRO A 108 -3.17 3.61 -23.89
CA PRO A 108 -3.84 3.51 -25.19
C PRO A 108 -5.37 3.47 -25.09
N ASP A 109 -5.92 3.06 -23.95
CA ASP A 109 -7.36 2.90 -23.76
C ASP A 109 -7.77 3.01 -22.28
N ILE A 110 -9.09 3.07 -22.05
CA ILE A 110 -9.66 3.18 -20.71
C ILE A 110 -9.37 1.95 -19.83
N THR A 111 -9.23 0.77 -20.42
CA THR A 111 -9.00 -0.49 -19.70
C THR A 111 -7.59 -0.51 -19.09
N SER A 112 -6.59 -0.19 -19.89
CA SER A 112 -5.20 -0.05 -19.46
C SER A 112 -5.04 1.09 -18.45
N TYR A 113 -5.77 2.19 -18.63
CA TYR A 113 -5.85 3.26 -17.64
C TYR A 113 -6.49 2.81 -16.31
N ALA A 114 -7.61 2.08 -16.36
CA ALA A 114 -8.26 1.56 -15.17
C ALA A 114 -7.31 0.64 -14.38
N HIS A 115 -6.63 -0.27 -15.06
CA HIS A 115 -5.61 -1.13 -14.47
C HIS A 115 -4.47 -0.31 -13.85
N ALA A 116 -4.01 0.76 -14.51
CA ALA A 116 -2.98 1.64 -13.98
C ALA A 116 -3.41 2.40 -12.71
N THR A 117 -4.63 2.92 -12.68
CA THR A 117 -5.18 3.57 -11.46
C THR A 117 -5.29 2.57 -10.30
N GLN A 118 -5.67 1.32 -10.58
CA GLN A 118 -5.69 0.28 -9.56
C GLN A 118 -4.30 -0.12 -9.09
N ARG A 119 -3.28 -0.15 -9.97
CA ARG A 119 -1.88 -0.38 -9.58
C ARG A 119 -1.39 0.70 -8.63
N TYR A 120 -1.69 1.96 -8.94
CA TYR A 120 -1.36 3.08 -8.06
C TYR A 120 -2.04 2.96 -6.68
N GLN A 121 -3.35 2.69 -6.66
CA GLN A 121 -4.10 2.46 -5.42
C GLN A 121 -3.50 1.29 -4.61
N ALA A 122 -3.13 0.20 -5.27
CA ALA A 122 -2.54 -0.97 -4.64
C ALA A 122 -1.16 -0.65 -4.02
N GLU A 123 -0.27 0.02 -4.76
CA GLU A 123 1.04 0.45 -4.25
C GLU A 123 0.90 1.36 -3.03
N LEU A 124 0.01 2.36 -3.11
CA LEU A 124 -0.25 3.29 -2.02
C LEU A 124 -0.74 2.57 -0.76
N LEU A 125 -1.70 1.66 -0.91
CA LEU A 125 -2.23 0.93 0.23
C LEU A 125 -1.22 -0.06 0.80
N GLN A 126 -0.37 -0.68 -0.03
CA GLN A 126 0.75 -1.48 0.45
C GLN A 126 1.66 -0.64 1.34
N PHE A 127 2.03 0.56 0.88
CA PHE A 127 2.84 1.49 1.66
C PHE A 127 2.21 1.78 3.03
N TYR A 128 0.94 2.18 3.07
CA TYR A 128 0.25 2.50 4.33
C TYR A 128 0.17 1.30 5.26
N HIS A 129 -0.27 0.14 4.75
CA HIS A 129 -0.42 -1.07 5.56
C HIS A 129 0.91 -1.48 6.19
N GLU A 130 1.98 -1.53 5.41
CA GLU A 130 3.29 -1.92 5.90
C GLU A 130 3.89 -0.88 6.83
N PHE A 131 3.76 0.40 6.48
CA PHE A 131 4.27 1.49 7.31
C PHE A 131 3.58 1.50 8.68
N LEU A 132 2.25 1.47 8.73
CA LEU A 132 1.50 1.52 9.99
C LEU A 132 1.71 0.25 10.83
N ARG A 133 1.74 -0.94 10.20
CA ARG A 133 2.01 -2.20 10.92
C ARG A 133 3.44 -2.26 11.48
N ARG A 134 4.45 -1.74 10.78
CA ARG A 134 5.81 -1.66 11.33
C ARG A 134 5.92 -0.70 12.53
N HIS A 135 5.01 0.26 12.63
CA HIS A 135 4.91 1.18 13.77
C HIS A 135 3.95 0.69 14.86
N LYS A 136 3.53 -0.59 14.83
CA LYS A 136 2.67 -1.20 15.85
C LYS A 136 3.22 -0.92 17.25
N TYR A 137 2.34 -0.39 18.11
CA TYR A 137 2.60 0.07 19.48
C TYR A 137 3.69 1.16 19.62
N LYS A 138 4.24 1.67 18.50
CA LYS A 138 5.33 2.65 18.45
C LYS A 138 5.20 3.62 17.25
N PRO A 139 4.20 4.53 17.24
CA PRO A 139 3.11 4.69 18.20
C PRO A 139 1.75 4.16 17.67
N CYS A 140 1.74 3.47 16.54
CA CYS A 140 0.51 3.07 15.84
C CYS A 140 -0.21 1.95 16.60
N GLY A 141 -1.40 2.24 17.10
CA GLY A 141 -2.29 1.28 17.74
C GLY A 141 -3.34 0.68 16.80
N GLY A 142 -3.47 1.20 15.56
CA GLY A 142 -4.44 0.67 14.60
C GLY A 142 -4.51 1.47 13.31
N ALA A 143 -5.01 0.81 12.26
CA ALA A 143 -5.24 1.37 10.94
C ALA A 143 -6.59 0.88 10.40
N VAL A 144 -7.44 1.78 9.94
CA VAL A 144 -8.73 1.49 9.28
C VAL A 144 -8.67 2.04 7.87
N LEU A 145 -8.87 1.15 6.90
CA LEU A 145 -8.88 1.49 5.47
C LEU A 145 -10.15 2.27 5.12
N PHE A 146 -10.02 3.33 4.32
CA PHE A 146 -11.14 4.02 3.69
C PHE A 146 -11.15 3.70 2.19
N TYR A 147 -12.11 2.94 1.66
CA TYR A 147 -13.04 2.08 2.40
C TYR A 147 -13.23 0.75 1.66
N PHE A 148 -14.00 -0.18 2.25
CA PHE A 148 -13.99 -1.56 1.79
C PHE A 148 -14.70 -1.77 0.44
N ALA A 149 -15.96 -1.37 0.32
CA ALA A 149 -16.76 -1.71 -0.86
C ALA A 149 -17.79 -0.64 -1.24
N ASP A 150 -18.00 -0.45 -2.55
CA ASP A 150 -18.97 0.52 -3.06
C ASP A 150 -20.43 0.06 -2.92
N ALA A 151 -21.34 1.02 -2.76
CA ALA A 151 -22.79 0.78 -2.79
C ALA A 151 -23.40 1.02 -4.19
N MET A 152 -22.67 1.71 -5.08
CA MET A 152 -23.09 2.05 -6.43
C MET A 152 -21.86 2.12 -7.35
N PRO A 153 -22.01 2.03 -8.68
CA PRO A 153 -20.85 2.07 -9.59
C PRO A 153 -20.14 3.44 -9.52
N LEU A 154 -18.91 3.47 -8.99
CA LEU A 154 -18.16 4.69 -8.71
C LEU A 154 -16.66 4.53 -9.06
N ILE A 155 -16.00 5.67 -9.31
CA ILE A 155 -14.55 5.79 -9.24
C ILE A 155 -14.24 6.28 -7.84
N SER A 156 -13.96 5.34 -6.93
CA SER A 156 -13.86 5.61 -5.49
C SER A 156 -12.64 4.97 -4.85
N TRP A 157 -12.45 5.22 -3.55
CA TRP A 157 -11.44 4.59 -2.70
C TRP A 157 -11.72 3.12 -2.37
N SER A 158 -12.86 2.58 -2.80
CA SER A 158 -13.19 1.18 -2.55
C SER A 158 -12.11 0.26 -3.08
N ILE A 159 -11.88 -0.84 -2.37
CA ILE A 159 -11.05 -1.96 -2.85
C ILE A 159 -11.89 -3.11 -3.42
N VAL A 160 -13.22 -3.01 -3.29
CA VAL A 160 -14.22 -3.91 -3.87
C VAL A 160 -15.29 -3.04 -4.53
N ASP A 161 -15.57 -3.26 -5.80
CA ASP A 161 -16.53 -2.44 -6.53
C ASP A 161 -18.00 -2.73 -6.16
N ALA A 162 -18.91 -2.05 -6.84
CA ALA A 162 -20.35 -2.18 -6.62
C ALA A 162 -20.91 -3.58 -6.95
N LYS A 163 -20.27 -4.28 -7.89
CA LYS A 163 -20.59 -5.67 -8.28
C LYS A 163 -19.86 -6.71 -7.44
N ARG A 164 -19.18 -6.26 -6.36
CA ARG A 164 -18.36 -7.09 -5.46
C ARG A 164 -17.14 -7.72 -6.11
N GLN A 165 -16.65 -7.15 -7.22
CA GLN A 165 -15.38 -7.55 -7.80
C GLN A 165 -14.22 -6.88 -7.05
N PRO A 166 -13.19 -7.64 -6.65
CA PRO A 166 -12.02 -7.08 -5.98
C PRO A 166 -11.17 -6.28 -6.98
N LYS A 167 -10.78 -5.06 -6.61
CA LYS A 167 -9.70 -4.31 -7.27
C LYS A 167 -8.34 -4.90 -6.86
N LEU A 168 -7.26 -4.55 -7.58
CA LEU A 168 -5.89 -4.99 -7.24
C LEU A 168 -5.51 -4.72 -5.77
N ALA A 169 -5.96 -3.58 -5.25
CA ALA A 169 -5.77 -3.18 -3.86
C ALA A 169 -6.34 -4.17 -2.82
N TYR A 170 -7.35 -4.97 -3.17
CA TYR A 170 -7.90 -5.99 -2.27
C TYR A 170 -6.86 -7.05 -1.94
N GLN A 171 -6.16 -7.57 -2.96
CA GLN A 171 -5.16 -8.63 -2.77
C GLN A 171 -3.96 -8.12 -2.00
N VAL A 172 -3.51 -6.90 -2.29
CA VAL A 172 -2.46 -6.22 -1.52
C VAL A 172 -2.88 -6.06 -0.07
N THR A 173 -4.09 -5.57 0.19
CA THR A 173 -4.61 -5.39 1.56
C THR A 173 -4.67 -6.73 2.29
N ARG A 174 -5.22 -7.77 1.65
CA ARG A 174 -5.30 -9.13 2.20
C ARG A 174 -3.93 -9.69 2.56
N ARG A 175 -2.93 -9.49 1.70
CA ARG A 175 -1.54 -9.93 1.92
C ARG A 175 -0.89 -9.11 3.03
N ALA A 176 -0.94 -7.79 2.94
CA ALA A 176 -0.29 -6.88 3.89
C ALA A 176 -0.90 -6.94 5.30
N MET A 177 -2.14 -7.43 5.44
CA MET A 177 -2.84 -7.60 6.73
C MET A 177 -2.86 -9.05 7.25
N GLN A 178 -2.07 -9.96 6.69
CA GLN A 178 -1.92 -11.30 7.27
C GLN A 178 -1.34 -11.23 8.70
N PRO A 179 -1.79 -12.08 9.65
CA PRO A 179 -1.33 -12.06 11.04
C PRO A 179 0.19 -12.14 11.20
N VAL A 180 0.85 -12.90 10.32
CA VAL A 180 2.31 -12.91 10.18
C VAL A 180 2.68 -12.30 8.84
N GLN A 181 3.63 -11.36 8.83
CA GLN A 181 4.10 -10.74 7.59
C GLN A 181 5.58 -10.34 7.68
N VAL A 182 6.28 -10.39 6.54
CA VAL A 182 7.68 -9.93 6.37
C VAL A 182 7.70 -8.64 5.56
N MET A 183 8.48 -7.66 6.03
CA MET A 183 8.51 -6.32 5.45
C MET A 183 9.92 -5.73 5.52
N ILE A 184 10.19 -4.72 4.71
CA ILE A 184 11.38 -3.87 4.81
C ILE A 184 10.96 -2.42 5.03
N ASP A 185 11.92 -1.52 5.20
CA ASP A 185 11.64 -0.10 4.97
C ASP A 185 11.19 0.11 3.52
N TRP A 186 10.22 1.02 3.32
CA TRP A 186 9.68 1.27 1.99
C TRP A 186 10.80 1.70 1.03
N PRO A 187 10.95 1.03 -0.13
CA PRO A 187 12.04 1.34 -1.05
C PRO A 187 12.00 2.78 -1.57
N LYS A 188 13.18 3.30 -1.90
CA LYS A 188 13.29 4.58 -2.61
C LYS A 188 12.72 4.46 -4.03
N ARG A 189 12.41 5.61 -4.63
CA ARG A 189 11.75 5.68 -5.94
C ARG A 189 12.58 5.08 -7.07
N CYS A 190 13.88 5.34 -7.06
CA CYS A 190 14.79 4.93 -8.11
C CYS A 190 16.18 4.65 -7.52
N PHE A 191 16.76 3.53 -7.94
CA PHE A 191 18.12 3.10 -7.65
C PHE A 191 19.04 3.41 -8.83
N THR A 192 20.32 3.59 -8.56
CA THR A 192 21.34 3.64 -9.63
C THR A 192 21.93 2.25 -9.79
N ALA A 193 22.20 1.81 -11.02
CA ALA A 193 22.98 0.59 -11.27
C ALA A 193 24.31 0.63 -10.49
N GLY A 194 24.71 -0.49 -9.90
CA GLY A 194 25.91 -0.60 -9.04
C GLY A 194 25.75 -0.07 -7.61
N GLU A 195 24.65 0.60 -7.27
CA GLU A 195 24.42 1.10 -5.91
C GLU A 195 24.26 -0.03 -4.90
N LYS A 196 24.85 0.15 -3.71
CA LYS A 196 24.67 -0.77 -2.58
C LYS A 196 23.53 -0.31 -1.68
N TRP A 197 22.40 -1.01 -1.72
CA TRP A 197 21.25 -0.75 -0.87
C TRP A 197 21.28 -1.59 0.41
N ARG A 198 21.14 -0.94 1.57
CA ARG A 198 21.04 -1.60 2.88
C ARG A 198 19.71 -1.26 3.53
N THR A 199 18.92 -2.26 3.88
CA THR A 199 17.60 -2.06 4.53
C THR A 199 17.34 -3.11 5.62
N PRO A 200 16.80 -2.73 6.79
CA PRO A 200 16.36 -3.69 7.79
C PRO A 200 15.22 -4.55 7.28
N ILE A 201 15.18 -5.81 7.73
CA ILE A 201 14.06 -6.74 7.52
C ILE A 201 13.30 -6.86 8.83
N TYR A 202 11.98 -6.78 8.74
CA TYR A 202 11.05 -6.87 9.86
C TYR A 202 10.12 -8.07 9.68
N VAL A 203 9.76 -8.70 10.79
CA VAL A 203 8.63 -9.62 10.88
C VAL A 203 7.60 -9.03 11.81
N VAL A 204 6.38 -8.86 11.31
CA VAL A 204 5.21 -8.54 12.12
C VAL A 204 4.54 -9.85 12.50
N ASN A 205 4.30 -10.04 13.79
CA ASN A 205 3.58 -11.17 14.34
C ASN A 205 2.43 -10.67 15.23
N ASP A 206 1.20 -10.80 14.75
CA ASP A 206 -0.01 -10.43 15.49
C ASP A 206 -0.59 -11.61 16.30
N LEU A 207 0.08 -12.78 16.30
CA LEU A 207 -0.33 -13.90 17.14
C LEU A 207 0.12 -13.66 18.59
N SER A 208 -0.67 -14.18 19.54
CA SER A 208 -0.37 -14.12 20.98
C SER A 208 0.79 -15.02 21.43
N ARG A 209 1.48 -15.67 20.49
CA ARG A 209 2.62 -16.57 20.76
C ARG A 209 3.81 -16.18 19.87
N PRO A 210 5.05 -16.39 20.36
CA PRO A 210 6.23 -16.21 19.53
C PRO A 210 6.23 -17.22 18.38
N LEU A 211 6.91 -16.86 17.29
CA LEU A 211 7.14 -17.78 16.17
C LEU A 211 8.45 -18.55 16.43
N PRO A 212 8.47 -19.87 16.21
CA PRO A 212 9.73 -20.62 16.20
C PRO A 212 10.64 -20.11 15.08
N THR A 213 11.91 -20.51 15.07
CA THR A 213 12.86 -20.13 14.02
C THR A 213 12.29 -20.43 12.62
N MET A 214 12.16 -19.39 11.81
CA MET A 214 11.62 -19.43 10.45
C MET A 214 12.75 -19.36 9.43
N GLY A 215 12.58 -19.99 8.28
CA GLY A 215 13.45 -19.74 7.12
C GLY A 215 13.12 -18.37 6.52
N LEU A 216 14.13 -17.55 6.27
CA LEU A 216 13.98 -16.27 5.59
C LEU A 216 14.72 -16.35 4.25
N THR A 217 14.06 -15.99 3.16
CA THR A 217 14.68 -15.89 1.83
C THR A 217 14.27 -14.56 1.21
N TRP A 218 15.19 -13.93 0.49
CA TRP A 218 14.85 -12.85 -0.43
C TRP A 218 15.44 -13.13 -1.80
N GLN A 219 14.77 -12.65 -2.85
CA GLN A 219 15.25 -12.74 -4.22
C GLN A 219 14.95 -11.46 -4.99
N LEU A 220 15.88 -11.06 -5.84
CA LEU A 220 15.71 -10.00 -6.82
C LEU A 220 15.68 -10.62 -8.21
N SER A 221 14.70 -10.22 -9.02
CA SER A 221 14.51 -10.74 -10.37
C SER A 221 14.20 -9.65 -11.38
N SER A 222 14.58 -9.90 -12.64
CA SER A 222 14.16 -9.14 -13.82
C SER A 222 13.50 -10.11 -14.78
N ASN A 223 12.28 -9.81 -15.26
CA ASN A 223 11.55 -10.69 -16.19
C ASN A 223 11.58 -12.17 -15.77
N GLU A 224 11.26 -12.45 -14.50
CA GLU A 224 11.28 -13.78 -13.87
C GLU A 224 12.67 -14.44 -13.71
N ARG A 225 13.73 -13.90 -14.32
CA ARG A 225 15.10 -14.34 -14.09
C ARG A 225 15.61 -13.83 -12.75
N VAL A 226 15.98 -14.76 -11.86
CA VAL A 226 16.61 -14.42 -10.58
C VAL A 226 18.03 -13.90 -10.83
N LEU A 227 18.28 -12.67 -10.37
CA LEU A 227 19.58 -12.01 -10.44
C LEU A 227 20.37 -12.22 -9.16
N LEU A 228 19.71 -12.07 -8.02
CA LEU A 228 20.30 -12.20 -6.70
C LEU A 228 19.34 -12.95 -5.77
N ARG A 229 19.91 -13.71 -4.84
CA ARG A 229 19.16 -14.42 -3.81
C ARG A 229 20.04 -14.63 -2.59
N ASP A 230 19.43 -14.56 -1.42
CA ASP A 230 20.07 -14.96 -0.18
C ASP A 230 19.06 -15.58 0.79
N ARG A 231 19.57 -16.28 1.80
CA ARG A 231 18.80 -17.00 2.79
C ARG A 231 19.37 -16.80 4.19
N GLY A 232 18.48 -16.84 5.17
CA GLY A 232 18.83 -16.80 6.58
C GLY A 232 17.72 -17.39 7.41
N VAL A 233 17.73 -17.02 8.69
CA VAL A 233 16.69 -17.38 9.64
C VAL A 233 16.12 -16.12 10.27
N ALA A 234 14.89 -16.22 10.79
CA ALA A 234 14.20 -15.15 11.47
C ALA A 234 13.49 -15.67 12.72
N GLU A 235 13.44 -14.85 13.76
CA GLU A 235 12.71 -15.11 14.99
C GLU A 235 11.85 -13.89 15.29
N ALA A 236 10.62 -14.13 15.76
CA ALA A 236 9.67 -13.06 16.03
C ALA A 236 8.91 -13.30 17.32
N GLU A 237 8.83 -12.24 18.14
CA GLU A 237 8.13 -12.26 19.42
C GLU A 237 6.62 -12.28 19.23
N ALA A 238 5.89 -12.69 20.28
CA ALA A 238 4.43 -12.61 20.31
C ALA A 238 3.96 -11.15 20.20
N ASP A 239 2.91 -10.91 19.44
CA ASP A 239 2.21 -9.62 19.34
C ASP A 239 3.15 -8.42 19.07
N ALA A 240 4.18 -8.59 18.24
CA ALA A 240 5.28 -7.65 18.10
C ALA A 240 5.73 -7.42 16.64
N VAL A 241 6.56 -6.39 16.48
CA VAL A 241 7.37 -6.15 15.28
C VAL A 241 8.82 -6.43 15.65
N SER A 242 9.38 -7.50 15.10
CA SER A 242 10.77 -7.90 15.31
C SER A 242 11.63 -7.46 14.14
N ARG A 243 12.75 -6.78 14.40
CA ARG A 243 13.80 -6.56 13.39
C ARG A 243 14.67 -7.82 13.35
N VAL A 244 14.56 -8.59 12.27
CA VAL A 244 15.15 -9.94 12.17
C VAL A 244 16.46 -9.99 11.39
N GLY A 245 16.83 -8.89 10.74
CA GLY A 245 18.06 -8.84 9.97
C GLY A 245 18.25 -7.53 9.23
N THR A 246 19.22 -7.52 8.33
CA THR A 246 19.46 -6.42 7.40
C THR A 246 19.84 -7.01 6.06
N MET A 247 19.04 -6.69 5.05
CA MET A 247 19.34 -7.02 3.67
C MET A 247 20.40 -6.04 3.16
N VAL A 248 21.41 -6.58 2.46
CA VAL A 248 22.43 -5.80 1.75
C VAL A 248 22.40 -6.25 0.31
N LEU A 249 21.86 -5.41 -0.56
CA LEU A 249 21.59 -5.71 -1.95
C LEU A 249 22.47 -4.82 -2.85
N PRO A 250 23.44 -5.39 -3.58
CA PRO A 250 24.10 -4.69 -4.66
C PRO A 250 23.15 -4.64 -5.86
N ILE A 251 22.79 -3.45 -6.32
CA ILE A 251 21.98 -3.28 -7.52
C ILE A 251 22.85 -3.67 -8.72
N PRO A 252 22.41 -4.59 -9.61
CA PRO A 252 23.21 -5.03 -10.74
C PRO A 252 23.67 -3.88 -11.64
N GLU A 253 24.90 -3.97 -12.16
CA GLU A 253 25.48 -2.98 -13.09
C GLU A 253 25.12 -3.30 -14.55
N ASP A 254 24.89 -4.58 -14.86
CA ASP A 254 24.64 -5.13 -16.19
C ASP A 254 23.15 -5.09 -16.57
N LEU A 255 22.50 -3.96 -16.32
CA LEU A 255 21.08 -3.75 -16.66
C LEU A 255 20.95 -3.03 -18.01
N GLU A 256 19.87 -3.33 -18.74
CA GLU A 256 19.53 -2.64 -19.99
C GLU A 256 19.49 -1.11 -19.77
N ALA A 257 20.04 -0.36 -20.74
CA ALA A 257 20.13 1.09 -20.64
C ALA A 257 18.74 1.73 -20.48
N GLY A 258 18.63 2.70 -19.56
CA GLY A 258 17.36 3.35 -19.25
C GLY A 258 16.76 2.88 -17.92
N MET A 259 15.44 2.99 -17.82
CA MET A 259 14.71 2.66 -16.60
C MET A 259 14.22 1.21 -16.67
N CYS A 260 14.67 0.37 -15.74
CA CYS A 260 14.18 -1.01 -15.61
C CYS A 260 13.44 -1.23 -14.29
N GLU A 261 12.38 -2.04 -14.31
CA GLU A 261 11.70 -2.50 -13.11
C GLU A 261 12.25 -3.87 -12.69
N LEU A 262 12.68 -3.99 -11.43
CA LEU A 262 13.08 -5.25 -10.83
C LEU A 262 12.08 -5.64 -9.75
N LYS A 263 11.82 -6.94 -9.62
CA LYS A 263 10.95 -7.49 -8.58
C LYS A 263 11.80 -8.02 -7.43
N LEU A 264 11.60 -7.46 -6.24
CA LEU A 264 12.15 -7.95 -4.98
C LEU A 264 11.06 -8.74 -4.23
N GLU A 265 11.34 -10.00 -3.92
CA GLU A 265 10.43 -10.85 -3.14
C GLU A 265 11.08 -11.26 -1.81
N LEU A 266 10.32 -11.16 -0.72
CA LEU A 266 10.65 -11.64 0.62
C LEU A 266 9.76 -12.85 0.93
N MET A 267 10.34 -13.89 1.51
CA MET A 267 9.66 -15.13 1.85
C MET A 267 10.04 -15.57 3.27
N LEU A 268 9.03 -15.82 4.10
CA LEU A 268 9.18 -16.54 5.37
C LEU A 268 8.60 -17.93 5.23
N SER A 269 9.41 -18.96 5.49
CA SER A 269 8.98 -20.34 5.61
C SER A 269 8.74 -20.66 7.08
N LEU A 270 7.46 -20.86 7.42
CA LEU A 270 7.03 -21.22 8.76
C LEU A 270 7.19 -22.73 9.00
N ALA A 271 7.25 -23.15 10.27
CA ALA A 271 7.40 -24.55 10.66
C ALA A 271 6.25 -25.46 10.19
N ASN A 272 5.08 -24.90 9.88
CA ASN A 272 3.92 -25.61 9.34
C ASN A 272 3.94 -25.73 7.79
N ASN A 273 5.09 -25.51 7.15
CA ASN A 273 5.28 -25.46 5.69
C ASN A 273 4.52 -24.35 4.96
N GLN A 274 3.88 -23.42 5.68
CA GLN A 274 3.29 -22.23 5.07
C GLN A 274 4.40 -21.25 4.69
N THR A 275 4.29 -20.68 3.49
CA THR A 275 5.17 -19.58 3.05
C THR A 275 4.40 -18.27 3.05
N ILE A 276 4.90 -17.30 3.82
CA ILE A 276 4.42 -15.92 3.80
C ILE A 276 5.28 -15.14 2.81
N LYS A 277 4.64 -14.40 1.91
CA LYS A 277 5.32 -13.63 0.86
C LYS A 277 5.01 -12.16 0.97
N ASN A 278 6.01 -11.33 0.67
CA ASN A 278 5.83 -9.93 0.36
C ASN A 278 6.70 -9.54 -0.84
N GLU A 279 6.28 -8.56 -1.60
CA GLU A 279 6.97 -8.19 -2.84
C GLU A 279 6.98 -6.67 -3.04
N TYR A 280 8.02 -6.20 -3.72
CA TYR A 280 8.23 -4.81 -4.08
C TYR A 280 8.68 -4.74 -5.52
N VAL A 281 8.24 -3.71 -6.22
CA VAL A 281 8.83 -3.30 -7.49
C VAL A 281 9.81 -2.18 -7.19
N ILE A 282 11.06 -2.34 -7.61
CA ILE A 282 12.07 -1.29 -7.52
C ILE A 282 12.44 -0.85 -8.94
N ARG A 283 12.60 0.45 -9.12
CA ARG A 283 13.04 1.02 -10.40
C ARG A 283 14.53 1.31 -10.34
N VAL A 284 15.27 0.96 -11.39
CA VAL A 284 16.70 1.20 -11.49
C VAL A 284 16.98 1.98 -12.76
N GLN A 285 17.78 3.03 -12.63
CA GLN A 285 18.38 3.74 -13.74
C GLN A 285 19.76 3.13 -14.03
N SER A 286 19.89 2.56 -15.22
CA SER A 286 21.16 2.14 -15.86
C SER A 286 21.65 3.24 -16.78
#